data_AF-A0A1I7KB26-F1
#
_entry.id   AF-A0A1I7KB26-F1
#
_cell.length_a   1.000
_cell.length_b   1.000
_cell.length_c   1.000
_cell.angle_alpha   90.00
_cell.angle_beta   90.00
_cell.angle_gamma   90.00
#
_symmetry.space_group_name_H-M   'P 1'
#
loop_
_entity.id
_entity.type
_entity.pdbx_description
1 polymer ?
#
loop_
_entity_poly.entity_id
_entity_poly.type
_entity_poly.pdbx_seq_one_letter_code
_entity_poly.pdbx_strand_id
1 'polypeptide(L)'
;MLAVWVEQLLGFASGALVAIREDERYPSLMAWARREGPALVGGNPALAQALAPELWSQTPLARLDFACETLARPGRLEPCWCDSGRMTKDCCGAVTLPGHIPDHLMWMLSLSDWKGPVFKAALASGRAPAQALLEAGLIAAESGQRGRAQRILESLFAHGDWSALPEQAEPAFEILVDLYQERGFHRKRTALLDDILDRGPLFLRGVALERLCLMHLDNDDLDSAREAFVRAQQALPDSPTLAYIEAMLLLHEGHEREAAERAGFWFRRLSRQGDLDPDQLQFLADLAENPGATLAEQLLNAEEDLAGPLAALQALLEVLPVAPRLGIHQGETGSLEYHASAREDTLFAAWHAQFQSEVLGDAPMGFDDDPWQRAGDWLNELCRHPEWLDSPRVLQGLSLALTSRFGSLPWMAPSLFAPLADRLERWLEQARAEGDGSLSWDDADNAVLLRTGLALVVGMERGARQRSRELAEHLLSLDDQDSLGLRELVLDQLLREGRDLEALEMSESELANDDTDEPPLGLLMGRVLALFRLERREDAEAALDEAVSHNAHALGILCSEKARTTPMGDDDAAEPGSRDEAWQYRTLMRDQWRVTPGALAWLNSRLAETTRRR
;
A
#
# COMPACT_ATOMS: atom_id res chain seq x y z
N MET A 1 -34.46 -25.94 0.87
CA MET A 1 -35.74 -25.20 0.85
C MET A 1 -35.53 -23.69 0.92
N LEU A 2 -34.69 -23.16 1.82
CA LEU A 2 -34.43 -21.70 1.91
C LEU A 2 -33.70 -21.12 0.69
N ALA A 3 -32.65 -21.77 0.17
CA ALA A 3 -31.92 -21.28 -1.02
C ALA A 3 -32.83 -21.13 -2.26
N VAL A 4 -33.68 -22.14 -2.52
CA VAL A 4 -34.66 -22.12 -3.62
C VAL A 4 -35.67 -20.98 -3.46
N TRP A 5 -36.08 -20.67 -2.22
CA TRP A 5 -36.97 -19.54 -1.96
C TRP A 5 -36.28 -18.19 -2.23
N VAL A 6 -35.02 -18.02 -1.84
CA VAL A 6 -34.27 -16.78 -2.09
C VAL A 6 -34.14 -16.52 -3.59
N GLU A 7 -33.79 -17.54 -4.38
CA GLU A 7 -33.72 -17.42 -5.85
C GLU A 7 -35.07 -17.05 -6.46
N GLN A 8 -36.15 -17.72 -6.04
CA GLN A 8 -37.51 -17.42 -6.50
C GLN A 8 -37.96 -16.01 -6.12
N LEU A 9 -37.67 -15.58 -4.89
CA LEU A 9 -38.00 -14.24 -4.40
C LEU A 9 -37.24 -13.17 -5.19
N LEU A 10 -35.93 -13.33 -5.41
CA LEU A 10 -35.12 -12.41 -6.19
C LEU A 10 -35.59 -12.34 -7.65
N GLY A 11 -35.87 -13.49 -8.27
CA GLY A 11 -36.39 -13.56 -9.63
C GLY A 11 -37.75 -12.87 -9.75
N PHE A 12 -38.69 -13.17 -8.85
CA PHE A 12 -40.01 -12.53 -8.82
C PHE A 12 -39.91 -11.03 -8.54
N ALA A 13 -39.12 -10.60 -7.56
CA ALA A 13 -38.97 -9.20 -7.18
C ALA A 13 -38.32 -8.37 -8.31
N SER A 14 -37.34 -8.92 -9.01
CA SER A 14 -36.73 -8.27 -10.18
C SER A 14 -37.74 -8.10 -11.31
N GLY A 15 -38.51 -9.14 -11.63
CA GLY A 15 -39.59 -9.05 -12.63
C GLY A 15 -40.70 -8.08 -12.22
N ALA A 16 -41.09 -8.09 -10.95
CA ALA A 16 -42.09 -7.19 -10.40
C ALA A 16 -41.61 -5.74 -10.48
N LEU A 17 -40.34 -5.47 -10.18
CA LEU A 17 -39.75 -4.14 -10.29
C LEU A 17 -39.86 -3.62 -11.73
N VAL A 18 -39.49 -4.43 -12.73
CA VAL A 18 -39.60 -4.05 -14.15
C VAL A 18 -41.05 -3.68 -14.49
N ALA A 19 -42.02 -4.51 -14.09
CA ALA A 19 -43.43 -4.24 -14.32
C ALA A 19 -43.92 -2.97 -13.61
N ILE A 20 -43.46 -2.71 -12.38
CA ILE A 20 -43.80 -1.49 -11.63
C ILE A 20 -43.23 -0.26 -12.34
N ARG A 21 -42.03 -0.35 -12.93
CA ARG A 21 -41.38 0.81 -13.58
C ARG A 21 -42.02 1.24 -14.89
N GLU A 22 -42.87 0.42 -15.50
CA GLU A 22 -43.58 0.79 -16.74
C GLU A 22 -44.52 1.98 -16.53
N ASP A 23 -45.28 2.01 -15.41
CA ASP A 23 -46.26 3.07 -15.16
C ASP A 23 -46.44 3.47 -13.68
N GLU A 24 -45.77 2.77 -12.75
CA GLU A 24 -45.90 2.90 -11.30
C GLU A 24 -47.36 2.82 -10.82
N ARG A 25 -48.13 1.86 -11.36
CA ARG A 25 -49.51 1.57 -10.97
C ARG A 25 -49.70 0.14 -10.46
N TYR A 26 -50.34 0.04 -9.30
CA TYR A 26 -50.61 -1.24 -8.64
C TYR A 26 -51.41 -2.25 -9.49
N PRO A 27 -52.48 -1.85 -10.23
CA PRO A 27 -53.20 -2.78 -11.10
C PRO A 27 -52.34 -3.43 -12.19
N SER A 28 -51.36 -2.69 -12.72
CA SER A 28 -50.43 -3.18 -13.75
C SER A 28 -49.52 -4.27 -13.19
N LEU A 29 -48.97 -4.07 -11.98
CA LEU A 29 -48.24 -5.11 -11.24
C LEU A 29 -49.12 -6.35 -11.01
N MET A 30 -50.37 -6.18 -10.59
CA MET A 30 -51.25 -7.33 -10.32
C MET A 30 -51.58 -8.12 -11.60
N ALA A 31 -51.74 -7.45 -12.74
CA ALA A 31 -51.92 -8.10 -14.03
C ALA A 31 -50.68 -8.92 -14.42
N TRP A 32 -49.48 -8.35 -14.25
CA TRP A 32 -48.21 -9.04 -14.46
C TRP A 32 -48.05 -10.24 -13.52
N ALA A 33 -48.31 -10.08 -12.22
CA ALA A 33 -48.18 -11.12 -11.21
C ALA A 33 -49.08 -12.34 -11.48
N ARG A 34 -50.24 -12.15 -12.14
CA ARG A 34 -51.12 -13.25 -12.56
C ARG A 34 -50.64 -13.95 -13.82
N ARG A 35 -50.08 -13.19 -14.77
CA ARG A 35 -49.70 -13.70 -16.10
C ARG A 35 -48.33 -14.36 -16.10
N GLU A 36 -47.35 -13.70 -15.52
CA GLU A 36 -45.92 -14.06 -15.60
C GLU A 36 -45.37 -14.51 -14.25
N GLY A 37 -45.87 -13.93 -13.16
CA GLY A 37 -45.48 -14.26 -11.79
C GLY A 37 -45.44 -15.76 -11.43
N PRO A 38 -46.41 -16.61 -11.84
CA PRO A 38 -46.40 -18.02 -11.46
C PRO A 38 -45.15 -18.76 -11.94
N ALA A 39 -44.60 -18.41 -13.11
CA ALA A 39 -43.40 -19.06 -13.64
C ALA A 39 -42.16 -18.83 -12.76
N LEU A 40 -42.11 -17.68 -12.06
CA LEU A 40 -40.99 -17.27 -11.20
C LEU A 40 -41.07 -17.83 -9.78
N VAL A 41 -42.22 -18.40 -9.38
CA VAL A 41 -42.45 -19.00 -8.06
C VAL A 41 -42.88 -20.47 -8.13
N GLY A 42 -42.26 -21.23 -9.02
CA GLY A 42 -42.46 -22.68 -9.13
C GLY A 42 -43.84 -23.09 -9.66
N GLY A 43 -44.44 -22.27 -10.52
CA GLY A 43 -45.75 -22.51 -11.12
C GLY A 43 -46.94 -22.21 -10.20
N ASN A 44 -46.74 -21.53 -9.06
CA ASN A 44 -47.79 -21.30 -8.07
C ASN A 44 -48.45 -19.91 -8.21
N PRO A 45 -49.65 -19.81 -8.83
CA PRO A 45 -50.31 -18.52 -9.04
C PRO A 45 -50.84 -17.88 -7.75
N ALA A 46 -51.15 -18.67 -6.72
CA ALA A 46 -51.60 -18.13 -5.43
C ALA A 46 -50.45 -17.44 -4.69
N LEU A 47 -49.25 -18.02 -4.75
CA LEU A 47 -48.03 -17.44 -4.19
C LEU A 47 -47.65 -16.13 -4.91
N ALA A 48 -47.65 -16.13 -6.24
CA ALA A 48 -47.39 -14.92 -7.03
C ALA A 48 -48.35 -13.76 -6.69
N GLN A 49 -49.65 -14.05 -6.57
CA GLN A 49 -50.65 -13.05 -6.21
C GLN A 49 -50.55 -12.55 -4.77
N ALA A 50 -50.10 -13.40 -3.84
CA ALA A 50 -49.91 -13.03 -2.44
C ALA A 50 -48.61 -12.22 -2.22
N LEU A 51 -47.59 -12.44 -3.05
CA LEU A 51 -46.29 -11.78 -2.94
C LEU A 51 -46.29 -10.36 -3.52
N ALA A 52 -47.01 -10.12 -4.62
CA ALA A 52 -47.02 -8.81 -5.30
C ALA A 52 -47.42 -7.61 -4.40
N PRO A 53 -48.46 -7.68 -3.55
CA PRO A 53 -48.86 -6.57 -2.68
C PRO A 53 -47.82 -6.23 -1.60
N GLU A 54 -47.08 -7.24 -1.12
CA GLU A 54 -46.01 -7.06 -0.15
C GLU A 54 -44.85 -6.28 -0.78
N LEU A 55 -44.40 -6.71 -1.97
CA LEU A 55 -43.32 -6.02 -2.68
C LEU A 55 -43.72 -4.62 -3.13
N TRP A 56 -44.95 -4.42 -3.59
CA TRP A 56 -45.48 -3.09 -3.93
C TRP A 56 -45.33 -2.12 -2.75
N SER A 57 -45.74 -2.57 -1.56
CA SER A 57 -45.75 -1.75 -0.34
C SER A 57 -44.35 -1.35 0.12
N GLN A 58 -43.31 -2.05 -0.35
CA GLN A 58 -41.89 -1.77 -0.08
C GLN A 58 -41.20 -1.04 -1.24
N THR A 59 -41.83 -0.89 -2.42
CA THR A 59 -41.18 -0.36 -3.61
C THR A 59 -41.12 1.16 -3.57
N PRO A 60 -39.92 1.78 -3.70
CA PRO A 60 -39.83 3.23 -3.81
C PRO A 60 -40.30 3.69 -5.19
N LEU A 61 -41.23 4.64 -5.24
CA LEU A 61 -41.84 5.13 -6.48
C LEU A 61 -41.28 6.50 -6.86
N ALA A 62 -40.74 6.63 -8.07
CA ALA A 62 -40.17 7.89 -8.56
C ALA A 62 -41.24 8.99 -8.62
N ARG A 63 -42.50 8.66 -8.95
CA ARG A 63 -43.61 9.61 -8.95
C ARG A 63 -43.97 10.17 -7.58
N LEU A 64 -43.56 9.50 -6.50
CA LEU A 64 -43.81 9.89 -5.11
C LEU A 64 -42.54 10.38 -4.41
N ASP A 65 -41.57 10.89 -5.18
CA ASP A 65 -40.27 11.32 -4.64
C ASP A 65 -39.61 10.20 -3.81
N PHE A 66 -39.65 8.99 -4.38
CA PHE A 66 -39.11 7.76 -3.80
C PHE A 66 -39.79 7.30 -2.50
N ALA A 67 -40.99 7.82 -2.16
CA ALA A 67 -41.80 7.22 -1.10
C ALA A 67 -42.30 5.84 -1.52
N CYS A 68 -42.48 4.96 -0.54
CA CYS A 68 -43.24 3.72 -0.72
C CYS A 68 -44.74 3.99 -0.51
N GLU A 69 -45.59 3.39 -1.35
CA GLU A 69 -47.04 3.45 -1.21
C GLU A 69 -47.52 2.20 -0.48
N THR A 70 -47.49 2.23 0.86
CA THR A 70 -47.90 1.08 1.69
C THR A 70 -49.40 0.82 1.58
N LEU A 71 -49.77 -0.38 1.14
CA LEU A 71 -51.17 -0.78 1.05
C LEU A 71 -51.72 -1.11 2.44
N ALA A 72 -52.96 -0.70 2.71
CA ALA A 72 -53.66 -1.10 3.92
C ALA A 72 -53.93 -2.61 3.87
N ARG A 73 -53.33 -3.39 4.78
CA ARG A 73 -53.51 -4.84 4.81
C ARG A 73 -54.98 -5.17 5.20
N PRO A 74 -55.74 -5.87 4.34
CA PRO A 74 -57.16 -6.10 4.57
C PRO A 74 -57.41 -7.08 5.72
N GLY A 75 -58.49 -6.85 6.46
CA GLY A 75 -58.99 -7.77 7.46
C GLY A 75 -59.43 -9.12 6.84
N ARG A 76 -59.56 -10.15 7.68
CA ARG A 76 -59.86 -11.54 7.21
C ARG A 76 -61.12 -11.65 6.34
N LEU A 77 -62.14 -10.83 6.60
CA LEU A 77 -63.44 -10.86 5.91
C LEU A 77 -63.59 -9.75 4.85
N GLU A 78 -62.55 -8.93 4.66
CA GLU A 78 -62.55 -7.85 3.68
C GLU A 78 -62.13 -8.36 2.29
N PRO A 79 -62.44 -7.62 1.21
CA PRO A 79 -61.93 -7.93 -0.12
C PRO A 79 -60.39 -8.00 -0.13
N CYS A 80 -59.87 -9.03 -0.81
CA CYS A 80 -58.43 -9.25 -0.89
C CYS A 80 -57.76 -8.13 -1.71
N TRP A 81 -56.62 -7.63 -1.21
CA TRP A 81 -55.83 -6.59 -1.87
C TRP A 81 -55.26 -6.97 -3.24
N CYS A 82 -55.26 -8.26 -3.61
CA CYS A 82 -54.80 -8.72 -4.93
C CYS A 82 -55.85 -8.53 -6.05
N ASP A 83 -56.95 -7.83 -5.77
CA ASP A 83 -58.02 -7.52 -6.71
C ASP A 83 -58.71 -8.76 -7.32
N SER A 84 -58.76 -9.86 -6.57
CA SER A 84 -59.43 -11.11 -7.01
C SER A 84 -60.94 -11.10 -6.80
N GLY A 85 -61.47 -10.10 -6.08
CA GLY A 85 -62.86 -10.03 -5.63
C GLY A 85 -63.24 -11.03 -4.53
N ARG A 86 -62.32 -11.87 -4.05
CA ARG A 86 -62.54 -12.84 -2.96
C ARG A 86 -62.27 -12.21 -1.59
N MET A 87 -62.83 -12.80 -0.53
CA MET A 87 -62.45 -12.47 0.85
C MET A 87 -60.99 -12.85 1.11
N THR A 88 -60.25 -12.04 1.88
CA THR A 88 -58.82 -12.25 2.18
C THR A 88 -58.53 -13.64 2.74
N LYS A 89 -59.34 -14.15 3.67
CA LYS A 89 -59.18 -15.49 4.27
C LYS A 89 -59.25 -16.66 3.27
N ASP A 90 -59.88 -16.45 2.10
CA ASP A 90 -60.09 -17.46 1.06
C ASP A 90 -59.23 -17.17 -0.19
N CYS A 91 -58.26 -16.24 -0.06
CA CYS A 91 -57.38 -15.77 -1.13
C CYS A 91 -55.94 -15.63 -0.61
N CYS A 92 -55.30 -14.46 -0.75
CA CYS A 92 -53.91 -14.27 -0.32
C CYS A 92 -53.70 -14.52 1.18
N GLY A 93 -54.71 -14.29 2.02
CA GLY A 93 -54.65 -14.59 3.46
C GLY A 93 -54.66 -16.10 3.81
N ALA A 94 -54.92 -16.98 2.84
CA ALA A 94 -54.76 -18.42 2.98
C ALA A 94 -53.36 -18.91 2.54
N VAL A 95 -52.55 -18.03 1.93
CA VAL A 95 -51.22 -18.37 1.42
C VAL A 95 -50.19 -18.14 2.51
N THR A 96 -49.44 -19.19 2.85
CA THR A 96 -48.25 -19.08 3.71
C THR A 96 -47.03 -18.83 2.83
N LEU A 97 -46.36 -17.70 3.04
CA LEU A 97 -45.09 -17.42 2.35
C LEU A 97 -44.00 -18.38 2.82
N PRO A 98 -43.17 -18.94 1.93
CA PRO A 98 -42.11 -19.88 2.30
C PRO A 98 -41.03 -19.31 3.24
N GLY A 99 -40.87 -17.99 3.28
CA GLY A 99 -39.90 -17.30 4.14
C GLY A 99 -40.19 -15.81 4.28
N HIS A 100 -39.36 -15.13 5.07
CA HIS A 100 -39.41 -13.68 5.26
C HIS A 100 -39.04 -12.94 3.96
N ILE A 101 -39.64 -11.76 3.76
CA ILE A 101 -39.32 -10.83 2.67
C ILE A 101 -38.58 -9.65 3.31
N PRO A 102 -37.30 -9.42 3.00
CA PRO A 102 -36.56 -8.31 3.57
C PRO A 102 -37.17 -6.96 3.18
N ASP A 103 -37.42 -6.09 4.15
CA ASP A 103 -38.10 -4.80 3.93
C ASP A 103 -37.31 -3.83 3.03
N HIS A 104 -36.01 -4.05 2.87
CA HIS A 104 -35.10 -3.25 2.05
C HIS A 104 -34.92 -3.80 0.62
N LEU A 105 -35.46 -4.98 0.32
CA LEU A 105 -35.24 -5.70 -0.95
C LEU A 105 -35.55 -4.83 -2.17
N MET A 106 -36.73 -4.21 -2.19
CA MET A 106 -37.17 -3.43 -3.35
C MET A 106 -36.38 -2.12 -3.50
N TRP A 107 -35.87 -1.56 -2.40
CA TRP A 107 -34.93 -0.45 -2.43
C TRP A 107 -33.58 -0.87 -3.03
N MET A 108 -33.01 -1.98 -2.57
CA MET A 108 -31.76 -2.53 -3.11
C MET A 108 -31.87 -2.77 -4.63
N LEU A 109 -32.93 -3.44 -5.08
CA LEU A 109 -33.14 -3.68 -6.51
C LEU A 109 -33.33 -2.38 -7.31
N SER A 110 -34.06 -1.40 -6.76
CA SER A 110 -34.24 -0.09 -7.40
C SER A 110 -32.92 0.69 -7.51
N LEU A 111 -32.09 0.62 -6.47
CA LEU A 111 -30.74 1.17 -6.46
C LEU A 111 -29.77 0.40 -7.34
N SER A 112 -30.12 -0.78 -7.85
CA SER A 112 -29.36 -1.50 -8.88
C SER A 112 -29.84 -1.15 -10.28
N ASP A 113 -31.14 -0.87 -10.45
CA ASP A 113 -31.76 -0.55 -11.75
C ASP A 113 -31.59 0.91 -12.19
N TRP A 114 -31.83 1.89 -11.30
CA TRP A 114 -31.91 3.31 -11.70
C TRP A 114 -30.60 3.86 -12.28
N LYS A 115 -30.70 4.71 -13.30
CA LYS A 115 -29.55 5.34 -13.96
C LYS A 115 -29.68 6.86 -14.02
N GLY A 116 -28.56 7.53 -14.27
CA GLY A 116 -28.54 8.96 -14.59
C GLY A 116 -29.16 9.85 -13.50
N PRO A 117 -30.00 10.84 -13.86
CA PRO A 117 -30.60 11.78 -12.90
C PRO A 117 -31.47 11.14 -11.82
N VAL A 118 -32.26 10.11 -12.17
CA VAL A 118 -33.17 9.43 -11.22
C VAL A 118 -32.38 8.78 -10.09
N PHE A 119 -31.28 8.10 -10.42
CA PHE A 119 -30.37 7.53 -9.42
C PHE A 119 -29.77 8.61 -8.49
N LYS A 120 -29.38 9.77 -9.03
CA LYS A 120 -28.87 10.87 -8.19
C LYS A 120 -29.93 11.40 -7.24
N ALA A 121 -31.16 11.57 -7.73
CA ALA A 121 -32.28 12.06 -6.95
C ALA A 121 -32.67 11.06 -5.85
N ALA A 122 -32.64 9.76 -6.15
CA ALA A 122 -32.94 8.70 -5.18
C ALA A 122 -31.97 8.74 -3.98
N LEU A 123 -30.66 8.83 -4.22
CA LEU A 123 -29.67 8.96 -3.15
C LEU A 123 -29.83 10.28 -2.38
N ALA A 124 -30.05 11.39 -3.08
CA ALA A 124 -30.24 12.71 -2.47
C ALA A 124 -31.53 12.81 -1.63
N SER A 125 -32.50 11.93 -1.84
CA SER A 125 -33.74 11.89 -1.05
C SER A 125 -33.52 11.50 0.42
N GLY A 126 -32.42 10.78 0.72
CA GLY A 126 -32.15 10.27 2.07
C GLY A 126 -33.15 9.22 2.57
N ARG A 127 -33.96 8.63 1.68
CA ARG A 127 -35.01 7.64 2.05
C ARG A 127 -34.55 6.20 1.91
N ALA A 128 -33.42 5.97 1.26
CA ALA A 128 -32.88 4.63 1.07
C ALA A 128 -32.47 4.04 2.43
N PRO A 129 -32.98 2.86 2.82
CA PRO A 129 -32.54 2.19 4.04
C PRO A 129 -31.04 1.88 4.00
N ALA A 130 -30.36 1.96 5.15
CA ALA A 130 -28.92 1.69 5.24
C ALA A 130 -28.56 0.28 4.71
N GLN A 131 -29.37 -0.73 5.05
CA GLN A 131 -29.19 -2.10 4.53
C GLN A 131 -29.30 -2.18 2.99
N ALA A 132 -30.20 -1.40 2.37
CA ALA A 132 -30.30 -1.36 0.91
C ALA A 132 -29.09 -0.70 0.25
N LEU A 133 -28.57 0.37 0.85
CA LEU A 133 -27.35 1.04 0.39
C LEU A 133 -26.13 0.11 0.51
N LEU A 134 -26.00 -0.60 1.63
CA LEU A 134 -24.97 -1.60 1.84
C LEU A 134 -24.99 -2.66 0.74
N GLU A 135 -26.09 -3.40 0.60
CA GLU A 135 -26.19 -4.51 -0.36
C GLU A 135 -26.06 -4.04 -1.82
N ALA A 136 -26.71 -2.94 -2.21
CA ALA A 136 -26.59 -2.42 -3.57
C ALA A 136 -25.18 -1.90 -3.88
N GLY A 137 -24.48 -1.36 -2.87
CA GLY A 137 -23.10 -0.91 -2.98
C GLY A 137 -22.13 -2.08 -3.20
N LEU A 138 -22.27 -3.15 -2.42
CA LEU A 138 -21.48 -4.38 -2.56
C LEU A 138 -21.70 -5.03 -3.95
N ILE A 139 -22.96 -5.22 -4.36
CA ILE A 139 -23.30 -5.78 -5.68
C ILE A 139 -22.70 -4.93 -6.82
N ALA A 140 -22.76 -3.60 -6.70
CA ALA A 140 -22.19 -2.72 -7.71
C ALA A 140 -20.66 -2.81 -7.78
N ALA A 141 -19.99 -3.01 -6.64
CA ALA A 141 -18.55 -3.20 -6.58
C ALA A 141 -18.14 -4.54 -7.23
N GLU A 142 -18.79 -5.64 -6.84
CA GLU A 142 -18.59 -6.98 -7.41
C GLU A 142 -18.86 -7.01 -8.93
N SER A 143 -19.83 -6.23 -9.39
CA SER A 143 -20.16 -6.10 -10.83
C SER A 143 -19.21 -5.17 -11.60
N GLY A 144 -18.14 -4.66 -10.98
CA GLY A 144 -17.17 -3.74 -11.60
C GLY A 144 -17.69 -2.32 -11.85
N GLN A 145 -18.87 -1.96 -11.32
CA GLN A 145 -19.47 -0.63 -11.48
C GLN A 145 -18.91 0.37 -10.45
N ARG A 146 -17.59 0.55 -10.44
CA ARG A 146 -16.82 1.30 -9.42
C ARG A 146 -17.42 2.68 -9.08
N GLY A 147 -17.74 3.49 -10.10
CA GLY A 147 -18.31 4.83 -9.89
C GLY A 147 -19.73 4.83 -9.32
N ARG A 148 -20.50 3.74 -9.52
CA ARG A 148 -21.81 3.57 -8.90
C ARG A 148 -21.65 3.13 -7.45
N ALA A 149 -20.83 2.10 -7.21
CA ALA A 149 -20.52 1.59 -5.87
C ALA A 149 -20.08 2.72 -4.95
N GLN A 150 -19.10 3.54 -5.40
CA GLN A 150 -18.62 4.70 -4.65
C GLN A 150 -19.77 5.62 -4.22
N ARG A 151 -20.70 5.97 -5.11
CA ARG A 151 -21.78 6.92 -4.79
C ARG A 151 -22.83 6.35 -3.85
N ILE A 152 -23.10 5.04 -3.93
CA ILE A 152 -24.02 4.36 -3.02
C ILE A 152 -23.40 4.27 -1.63
N LEU A 153 -22.14 3.84 -1.54
CA LEU A 153 -21.41 3.70 -0.28
C LEU A 153 -21.12 5.06 0.36
N GLU A 154 -20.81 6.10 -0.43
CA GLU A 154 -20.75 7.49 0.05
C GLU A 154 -22.07 7.89 0.71
N SER A 155 -23.19 7.52 0.11
CA SER A 155 -24.49 7.78 0.70
C SER A 155 -24.65 7.02 2.01
N LEU A 156 -24.25 5.74 2.10
CA LEU A 156 -24.33 4.95 3.33
C LEU A 156 -23.63 5.65 4.51
N PHE A 157 -22.37 6.07 4.33
CA PHE A 157 -21.57 6.68 5.40
C PHE A 157 -21.86 8.17 5.63
N ALA A 158 -22.53 8.86 4.69
CA ALA A 158 -22.98 10.23 4.89
C ALA A 158 -24.21 10.34 5.81
N HIS A 159 -24.96 9.26 6.02
CA HIS A 159 -26.08 9.25 6.97
C HIS A 159 -25.50 9.37 8.39
N GLY A 160 -25.59 10.56 8.99
CA GLY A 160 -24.93 10.90 10.25
C GLY A 160 -25.39 10.11 11.49
N ASP A 161 -26.29 9.14 11.34
CA ASP A 161 -26.67 8.20 12.40
C ASP A 161 -25.83 6.92 12.31
N TRP A 162 -24.61 7.00 12.80
CA TRP A 162 -23.66 5.87 12.90
C TRP A 162 -24.19 4.71 13.74
N SER A 163 -25.20 4.94 14.60
CA SER A 163 -25.81 3.89 15.42
C SER A 163 -26.78 3.00 14.64
N ALA A 164 -27.25 3.49 13.48
CA ALA A 164 -28.17 2.78 12.58
C ALA A 164 -27.44 2.07 11.43
N LEU A 165 -26.10 2.10 11.40
CA LEU A 165 -25.33 1.36 10.41
C LEU A 165 -25.51 -0.15 10.61
N PRO A 166 -25.64 -0.92 9.51
CA PRO A 166 -25.62 -2.37 9.61
C PRO A 166 -24.35 -2.88 10.27
N GLU A 167 -24.45 -3.97 11.04
CA GLU A 167 -23.29 -4.61 11.65
C GLU A 167 -22.29 -5.11 10.59
N GLN A 168 -22.77 -5.43 9.38
CA GLN A 168 -21.97 -5.89 8.25
C GLN A 168 -21.45 -4.74 7.37
N ALA A 169 -21.34 -3.52 7.90
CA ALA A 169 -20.88 -2.36 7.14
C ALA A 169 -19.36 -2.35 6.86
N GLU A 170 -18.58 -3.22 7.51
CA GLU A 170 -17.13 -3.30 7.38
C GLU A 170 -16.65 -3.51 5.93
N PRO A 171 -17.12 -4.51 5.17
CA PRO A 171 -16.72 -4.67 3.76
C PRO A 171 -17.05 -3.45 2.88
N ALA A 172 -18.17 -2.77 3.16
CA ALA A 172 -18.54 -1.55 2.47
C ALA A 172 -17.59 -0.39 2.76
N PHE A 173 -17.08 -0.31 3.99
CA PHE A 173 -16.08 0.68 4.36
C PHE A 173 -14.76 0.40 3.62
N GLU A 174 -14.26 -0.83 3.65
CA GLU A 174 -13.02 -1.22 2.97
C GLU A 174 -13.07 -0.93 1.47
N ILE A 175 -14.15 -1.38 0.80
CA ILE A 175 -14.37 -1.13 -0.63
C ILE A 175 -14.38 0.37 -0.93
N LEU A 176 -15.00 1.20 -0.07
CA LEU A 176 -15.03 2.64 -0.31
C LEU A 176 -13.64 3.29 -0.14
N VAL A 177 -12.85 2.85 0.83
CA VAL A 177 -11.46 3.29 1.01
C VAL A 177 -10.63 2.93 -0.23
N ASP A 178 -10.76 1.71 -0.74
CA ASP A 178 -10.03 1.24 -1.91
C ASP A 178 -10.45 1.99 -3.17
N LEU A 179 -11.76 2.20 -3.37
CA LEU A 179 -12.29 3.02 -4.47
C LEU A 179 -11.78 4.47 -4.42
N TYR A 180 -11.55 5.03 -3.23
CA TYR A 180 -10.92 6.34 -3.12
C TYR A 180 -9.44 6.32 -3.47
N GLN A 181 -8.72 5.29 -3.05
CA GLN A 181 -7.30 5.13 -3.38
C GLN A 181 -7.10 4.96 -4.88
N GLU A 182 -7.80 4.01 -5.52
CA GLU A 182 -7.72 3.74 -6.96
C GLU A 182 -8.03 4.96 -7.83
N ARG A 183 -8.84 5.89 -7.32
CA ARG A 183 -9.31 7.07 -8.06
C ARG A 183 -8.61 8.36 -7.64
N GLY A 184 -7.61 8.30 -6.76
CA GLY A 184 -6.84 9.46 -6.27
C GLY A 184 -7.65 10.43 -5.39
N PHE A 185 -8.72 9.97 -4.74
CA PHE A 185 -9.56 10.79 -3.86
C PHE A 185 -9.05 10.85 -2.40
N HIS A 186 -7.77 11.18 -2.21
CA HIS A 186 -7.11 11.16 -0.90
C HIS A 186 -7.84 11.99 0.18
N ARG A 187 -8.34 13.19 -0.17
CA ARG A 187 -9.07 14.05 0.80
C ARG A 187 -10.37 13.41 1.29
N LYS A 188 -11.10 12.71 0.42
CA LYS A 188 -12.34 12.03 0.81
C LYS A 188 -12.05 10.82 1.68
N ARG A 189 -10.98 10.08 1.36
CA ARG A 189 -10.50 8.96 2.17
C ARG A 189 -10.15 9.41 3.59
N THR A 190 -9.33 10.45 3.73
CA THR A 190 -8.98 10.99 5.06
C THR A 190 -10.22 11.45 5.83
N ALA A 191 -11.13 12.18 5.19
CA ALA A 191 -12.35 12.63 5.86
C ALA A 191 -13.25 11.46 6.33
N LEU A 192 -13.36 10.38 5.54
CA LEU A 192 -14.11 9.18 5.92
C LEU A 192 -13.47 8.48 7.13
N LEU A 193 -12.14 8.36 7.13
CA LEU A 193 -11.39 7.77 8.24
C LEU A 193 -11.59 8.60 9.53
N ASP A 194 -11.42 9.92 9.45
CA ASP A 194 -11.62 10.82 10.58
C ASP A 194 -13.06 10.72 11.13
N ASP A 195 -14.06 10.70 10.25
CA ASP A 195 -15.46 10.58 10.62
C ASP A 195 -15.77 9.26 11.37
N ILE A 196 -15.18 8.15 10.93
CA ILE A 196 -15.34 6.84 11.59
C ILE A 196 -14.65 6.83 12.95
N LEU A 197 -13.43 7.37 13.04
CA LEU A 197 -12.68 7.44 14.29
C LEU A 197 -13.40 8.26 15.35
N ASP A 198 -14.01 9.37 14.95
CA ASP A 198 -14.71 10.29 15.85
C ASP A 198 -16.09 9.75 16.24
N ARG A 199 -16.88 9.29 15.27
CA ARG A 199 -18.32 9.07 15.42
C ARG A 199 -18.79 7.64 15.13
N GLY A 200 -17.97 6.83 14.47
CA GLY A 200 -18.31 5.46 14.08
C GLY A 200 -18.47 4.49 15.26
N PRO A 201 -19.09 3.32 15.03
CA PRO A 201 -19.16 2.24 16.01
C PRO A 201 -17.78 1.61 16.26
N LEU A 202 -17.61 0.93 17.41
CA LEU A 202 -16.32 0.38 17.85
C LEU A 202 -15.67 -0.57 16.83
N PHE A 203 -16.45 -1.44 16.18
CA PHE A 203 -15.93 -2.38 15.20
C PHE A 203 -15.31 -1.66 13.98
N LEU A 204 -16.00 -0.65 13.43
CA LEU A 204 -15.45 0.15 12.31
C LEU A 204 -14.25 1.00 12.71
N ARG A 205 -14.22 1.53 13.95
CA ARG A 205 -13.05 2.28 14.44
C ARG A 205 -11.79 1.42 14.45
N GLY A 206 -11.93 0.17 14.86
CA GLY A 206 -10.84 -0.79 14.84
C GLY A 206 -10.28 -1.00 13.45
N VAL A 207 -11.13 -1.37 12.49
CA VAL A 207 -10.75 -1.58 11.09
C VAL A 207 -10.14 -0.30 10.48
N ALA A 208 -10.70 0.88 10.78
CA ALA A 208 -10.14 2.14 10.33
C ALA A 208 -8.75 2.43 10.89
N LEU A 209 -8.50 2.11 12.17
CA LEU A 209 -7.18 2.26 12.80
C LEU A 209 -6.17 1.28 12.22
N GLU A 210 -6.57 0.02 11.99
CA GLU A 210 -5.74 -1.00 11.33
C GLU A 210 -5.33 -0.55 9.92
N ARG A 211 -6.29 -0.03 9.13
CA ARG A 211 -6.02 0.52 7.78
C ARG A 211 -5.12 1.76 7.82
N LEU A 212 -5.28 2.63 8.81
CA LEU A 212 -4.40 3.78 9.02
C LEU A 212 -2.97 3.35 9.35
N CYS A 213 -2.79 2.33 10.21
CA CYS A 213 -1.47 1.80 10.51
C CYS A 213 -0.76 1.32 9.25
N LEU A 214 -1.44 0.48 8.45
CA LEU A 214 -0.90 -0.03 7.19
C LEU A 214 -0.59 1.09 6.20
N MET A 215 -1.48 2.07 6.06
CA MET A 215 -1.24 3.22 5.19
C MET A 215 -0.03 4.05 5.64
N HIS A 216 0.16 4.26 6.94
CA HIS A 216 1.34 4.96 7.43
C HIS A 216 2.61 4.14 7.24
N LEU A 217 2.56 2.81 7.40
CA LEU A 217 3.67 1.92 7.08
C LEU A 217 4.03 1.96 5.59
N ASP A 218 3.04 1.92 4.70
CA ASP A 218 3.25 2.00 3.24
C ASP A 218 3.92 3.34 2.82
N ASN A 219 3.63 4.42 3.55
CA ASN A 219 4.21 5.75 3.32
C ASN A 219 5.49 6.01 4.15
N ASP A 220 6.01 4.99 4.85
CA ASP A 220 7.19 5.09 5.72
C ASP A 220 7.07 6.13 6.87
N ASP A 221 5.85 6.48 7.26
CA ASP A 221 5.56 7.39 8.37
C ASP A 221 5.43 6.61 9.69
N LEU A 222 6.57 6.13 10.19
CA LEU A 222 6.63 5.25 11.38
C LEU A 222 6.11 5.93 12.66
N ASP A 223 6.34 7.24 12.81
CA ASP A 223 5.85 8.02 13.96
C ASP A 223 4.30 8.01 13.97
N SER A 224 3.65 8.30 12.84
CA SER A 224 2.18 8.24 12.74
C SER A 224 1.64 6.81 12.80
N ALA A 225 2.36 5.84 12.23
CA ALA A 225 1.99 4.43 12.31
C ALA A 225 1.96 3.96 13.78
N ARG A 226 2.94 4.37 14.59
CA ARG A 226 3.00 4.08 16.03
C ARG A 226 1.82 4.68 16.78
N GLU A 227 1.50 5.95 16.51
CA GLU A 227 0.37 6.64 17.15
C GLU A 227 -0.96 5.95 16.81
N ALA A 228 -1.16 5.63 15.52
CA ALA A 228 -2.32 4.89 15.06
C ALA A 228 -2.41 3.50 15.72
N PHE A 229 -1.29 2.78 15.83
CA PHE A 229 -1.24 1.45 16.44
C PHE A 229 -1.61 1.49 17.92
N VAL A 230 -1.10 2.45 18.69
CA VAL A 230 -1.45 2.61 20.11
C VAL A 230 -2.95 2.86 20.28
N ARG A 231 -3.55 3.69 19.40
CA ARG A 231 -5.00 3.92 19.39
C ARG A 231 -5.76 2.64 19.02
N ALA A 232 -5.27 1.88 18.04
CA ALA A 232 -5.85 0.60 17.60
C ALA A 232 -5.89 -0.41 18.76
N GLN A 233 -4.77 -0.56 19.48
CA GLN A 233 -4.64 -1.45 20.63
C GLN A 233 -5.59 -1.06 21.79
N GLN A 234 -5.83 0.23 22.00
CA GLN A 234 -6.80 0.70 23.00
C GLN A 234 -8.25 0.42 22.60
N ALA A 235 -8.56 0.52 21.30
CA ALA A 235 -9.90 0.32 20.78
C ALA A 235 -10.27 -1.18 20.66
N LEU A 236 -9.36 -2.01 20.16
CA LEU A 236 -9.54 -3.44 19.92
C LEU A 236 -8.38 -4.27 20.52
N PRO A 237 -8.27 -4.41 21.85
CA PRO A 237 -7.10 -5.01 22.50
C PRO A 237 -6.89 -6.51 22.22
N ASP A 238 -7.86 -7.18 21.62
CA ASP A 238 -7.85 -8.62 21.33
C ASP A 238 -7.99 -8.92 19.82
N SER A 239 -7.84 -7.90 18.96
CA SER A 239 -7.82 -8.13 17.50
C SER A 239 -6.53 -8.87 17.10
N PRO A 240 -6.63 -10.04 16.43
CA PRO A 240 -5.46 -10.77 15.92
C PRO A 240 -4.65 -9.95 14.92
N THR A 241 -5.33 -9.04 14.21
CA THR A 241 -4.75 -8.14 13.24
C THR A 241 -3.62 -7.29 13.84
N LEU A 242 -3.76 -6.90 15.11
CA LEU A 242 -2.74 -6.11 15.79
C LEU A 242 -1.43 -6.86 15.98
N ALA A 243 -1.45 -8.19 16.05
CA ALA A 243 -0.24 -8.97 16.20
C ALA A 243 0.68 -8.82 14.98
N TYR A 244 0.09 -8.88 13.77
CA TYR A 244 0.87 -8.71 12.54
C TYR A 244 1.27 -7.25 12.32
N ILE A 245 0.40 -6.28 12.61
CA ILE A 245 0.72 -4.85 12.47
C ILE A 245 1.88 -4.48 13.39
N GLU A 246 1.86 -4.93 14.65
CA GLU A 246 2.95 -4.68 15.60
C GLU A 246 4.27 -5.29 15.13
N ALA A 247 4.23 -6.52 14.58
CA ALA A 247 5.40 -7.17 14.02
C ALA A 247 5.98 -6.38 12.83
N MET A 248 5.14 -6.01 11.86
CA MET A 248 5.57 -5.19 10.71
C MET A 248 6.22 -3.88 11.17
N LEU A 249 5.57 -3.18 12.09
CA LEU A 249 5.98 -1.88 12.60
C LEU A 249 7.32 -1.96 13.37
N LEU A 250 7.53 -3.02 14.18
CA LEU A 250 8.83 -3.27 14.82
C LEU A 250 9.93 -3.67 13.83
N LEU A 251 9.59 -4.41 12.77
CA LEU A 251 10.56 -4.76 11.72
C LEU A 251 10.99 -3.53 10.91
N HIS A 252 10.06 -2.61 10.59
CA HIS A 252 10.41 -1.33 9.95
C HIS A 252 11.33 -0.46 10.83
N GLU A 253 11.24 -0.58 12.15
CA GLU A 253 12.17 0.08 13.08
C GLU A 253 13.51 -0.65 13.26
N GLY A 254 13.67 -1.86 12.70
CA GLY A 254 14.86 -2.69 12.88
C GLY A 254 14.89 -3.42 14.24
N HIS A 255 13.74 -3.60 14.89
CA HIS A 255 13.61 -4.26 16.19
C HIS A 255 13.16 -5.73 16.06
N GLU A 256 13.89 -6.54 15.29
CA GLU A 256 13.52 -7.93 14.96
C GLU A 256 13.26 -8.82 16.19
N ARG A 257 14.16 -8.76 17.18
CA ARG A 257 14.02 -9.56 18.41
C ARG A 257 12.77 -9.16 19.20
N GLU A 258 12.48 -7.87 19.27
CA GLU A 258 11.28 -7.37 19.94
C GLU A 258 10.02 -7.80 19.18
N ALA A 259 10.04 -7.78 17.84
CA ALA A 259 8.94 -8.29 17.02
C ALA A 259 8.60 -9.75 17.36
N ALA A 260 9.59 -10.63 17.46
CA ALA A 260 9.37 -12.03 17.85
C ALA A 260 8.83 -12.17 19.28
N GLU A 261 9.36 -11.40 20.24
CA GLU A 261 8.88 -11.42 21.63
C GLU A 261 7.43 -10.95 21.76
N ARG A 262 7.06 -9.89 21.03
CA ARG A 262 5.70 -9.33 21.00
C ARG A 262 4.73 -10.26 20.27
N ALA A 263 5.12 -10.83 19.13
CA ALA A 263 4.33 -11.86 18.44
C ALA A 263 4.09 -13.08 19.34
N GLY A 264 5.11 -13.55 20.06
CA GLY A 264 4.96 -14.63 21.04
C GLY A 264 4.03 -14.29 22.21
N PHE A 265 3.98 -13.01 22.64
CA PHE A 265 2.99 -12.54 23.61
C PHE A 265 1.57 -12.63 23.05
N TRP A 266 1.34 -12.15 21.82
CA TRP A 266 0.05 -12.23 21.15
C TRP A 266 -0.42 -13.66 20.97
N PHE A 267 0.42 -14.54 20.46
CA PHE A 267 0.12 -15.96 20.29
C PHE A 267 -0.34 -16.58 21.62
N ARG A 268 0.40 -16.38 22.73
CA ARG A 268 0.01 -16.92 24.04
C ARG A 268 -1.31 -16.34 24.57
N ARG A 269 -1.61 -15.08 24.26
CA ARG A 269 -2.84 -14.41 24.70
C ARG A 269 -4.06 -14.91 23.91
N LEU A 270 -3.98 -14.89 22.58
CA LEU A 270 -5.07 -15.23 21.68
C LEU A 270 -5.36 -16.74 21.68
N SER A 271 -4.33 -17.59 21.75
CA SER A 271 -4.50 -19.06 21.87
C SER A 271 -5.27 -19.49 23.13
N ARG A 272 -5.29 -18.66 24.19
CA ARG A 272 -6.07 -18.94 25.41
C ARG A 272 -7.53 -18.55 25.32
N GLN A 273 -7.89 -17.62 24.43
CA GLN A 273 -9.28 -17.21 24.22
C GLN A 273 -10.05 -18.29 23.47
N GLY A 274 -9.40 -18.93 22.48
CA GLY A 274 -9.97 -20.07 21.76
C GLY A 274 -10.97 -19.68 20.66
N ASP A 275 -11.02 -18.40 20.30
CA ASP A 275 -11.94 -17.84 19.30
C ASP A 275 -11.36 -17.84 17.87
N LEU A 276 -10.10 -18.25 17.70
CA LEU A 276 -9.41 -18.28 16.41
C LEU A 276 -9.50 -19.65 15.74
N ASP A 277 -9.55 -19.64 14.42
CA ASP A 277 -9.44 -20.86 13.63
C ASP A 277 -8.01 -21.44 13.64
N PRO A 278 -7.83 -22.71 13.25
CA PRO A 278 -6.52 -23.36 13.27
C PRO A 278 -5.46 -22.68 12.40
N ASP A 279 -5.85 -22.09 11.27
CA ASP A 279 -4.94 -21.50 10.30
C ASP A 279 -4.41 -20.16 10.83
N GLN A 280 -5.28 -19.33 11.42
CA GLN A 280 -4.90 -18.10 12.12
C GLN A 280 -3.99 -18.38 13.33
N LEU A 281 -4.26 -19.45 14.08
CA LEU A 281 -3.39 -19.85 15.19
C LEU A 281 -2.01 -20.31 14.72
N GLN A 282 -1.96 -21.05 13.61
CA GLN A 282 -0.69 -21.48 13.01
C GLN A 282 0.11 -20.27 12.53
N PHE A 283 -0.53 -19.34 11.82
CA PHE A 283 0.09 -18.10 11.38
C PHE A 283 0.69 -17.31 12.55
N LEU A 284 -0.03 -17.16 13.68
CA LEU A 284 0.49 -16.48 14.87
C LEU A 284 1.64 -17.24 15.54
N ALA A 285 1.67 -18.58 15.44
CA ALA A 285 2.78 -19.39 15.94
C ALA A 285 4.03 -19.17 15.08
N ASP A 286 3.88 -19.18 13.75
CA ASP A 286 4.97 -18.95 12.81
C ASP A 286 5.51 -17.52 12.95
N LEU A 287 4.62 -16.53 13.06
CA LEU A 287 4.98 -15.13 13.31
C LEU A 287 5.77 -14.97 14.63
N ALA A 288 5.48 -15.78 15.65
CA ALA A 288 6.22 -15.77 16.92
C ALA A 288 7.61 -16.43 16.81
N GLU A 289 7.80 -17.36 15.88
CA GLU A 289 9.09 -18.01 15.62
C GLU A 289 10.00 -17.14 14.74
N ASN A 290 9.47 -16.64 13.62
CA ASN A 290 10.21 -15.80 12.68
C ASN A 290 9.28 -14.78 12.01
N PRO A 291 9.09 -13.58 12.61
CA PRO A 291 8.19 -12.57 12.06
C PRO A 291 8.50 -12.19 10.62
N GLY A 292 9.79 -12.03 10.28
CA GLY A 292 10.21 -11.61 8.94
C GLY A 292 9.90 -12.67 7.88
N ALA A 293 10.24 -13.93 8.14
CA ALA A 293 9.97 -15.01 7.20
C ALA A 293 8.46 -15.25 7.01
N THR A 294 7.68 -15.21 8.08
CA THR A 294 6.22 -15.40 8.01
C THR A 294 5.54 -14.27 7.23
N LEU A 295 5.94 -13.01 7.44
CA LEU A 295 5.41 -11.88 6.69
C LEU A 295 5.85 -11.91 5.22
N ALA A 296 7.09 -12.34 4.94
CA ALA A 296 7.54 -12.57 3.57
C ALA A 296 6.65 -13.61 2.88
N GLU A 297 6.45 -14.78 3.50
CA GLU A 297 5.61 -15.84 2.96
C GLU A 297 4.16 -15.39 2.72
N GLN A 298 3.57 -14.65 3.67
CA GLN A 298 2.23 -14.10 3.51
C GLN A 298 2.13 -13.15 2.33
N LEU A 299 3.10 -12.23 2.18
CA LEU A 299 3.12 -11.27 1.08
C LEU A 299 3.26 -11.97 -0.28
N LEU A 300 4.14 -12.97 -0.36
CA LEU A 300 4.36 -13.73 -1.59
C LEU A 300 3.11 -14.51 -1.99
N ASN A 301 2.39 -15.07 -1.02
CA ASN A 301 1.16 -15.81 -1.24
C ASN A 301 -0.09 -14.92 -1.38
N ALA A 302 0.03 -13.59 -1.30
CA ALA A 302 -1.12 -12.67 -1.36
C ALA A 302 -1.77 -12.61 -2.75
N GLU A 303 -0.96 -12.72 -3.81
CA GLU A 303 -1.43 -12.74 -5.20
C GLU A 303 -1.29 -14.15 -5.77
N GLU A 304 -2.42 -14.81 -6.03
CA GLU A 304 -2.47 -16.21 -6.49
C GLU A 304 -1.62 -16.45 -7.75
N ASP A 305 -1.61 -15.47 -8.68
CA ASP A 305 -0.86 -15.54 -9.93
C ASP A 305 0.67 -15.37 -9.75
N LEU A 306 1.12 -14.73 -8.66
CA LEU A 306 2.54 -14.46 -8.39
C LEU A 306 3.15 -15.33 -7.30
N ALA A 307 2.33 -15.99 -6.47
CA ALA A 307 2.77 -16.82 -5.37
C ALA A 307 3.76 -17.90 -5.80
N GLY A 308 3.38 -18.70 -6.80
CA GLY A 308 4.24 -19.75 -7.35
C GLY A 308 5.56 -19.21 -7.95
N PRO A 309 5.51 -18.25 -8.88
CA PRO A 309 6.70 -17.66 -9.48
C PRO A 309 7.67 -17.01 -8.48
N LEU A 310 7.18 -16.28 -7.47
CA LEU A 310 8.04 -15.63 -6.48
C LEU A 310 8.68 -16.63 -5.51
N ALA A 311 7.94 -17.65 -5.07
CA ALA A 311 8.50 -18.73 -4.26
C ALA A 311 9.59 -19.50 -5.05
N ALA A 312 9.37 -19.74 -6.35
CA ALA A 312 10.37 -20.35 -7.22
C ALA A 312 11.62 -19.45 -7.38
N LEU A 313 11.44 -18.13 -7.47
CA LEU A 313 12.55 -17.18 -7.50
C LEU A 313 13.37 -17.23 -6.21
N GLN A 314 12.74 -17.20 -5.03
CA GLN A 314 13.46 -17.30 -3.76
C GLN A 314 14.29 -18.59 -3.68
N ALA A 315 13.70 -19.72 -4.04
CA ALA A 315 14.41 -21.00 -4.07
C ALA A 315 15.58 -21.00 -5.07
N LEU A 316 15.43 -20.33 -6.22
CA LEU A 316 16.51 -20.16 -7.18
C LEU A 316 17.65 -19.29 -6.62
N LEU A 317 17.32 -18.16 -5.99
CA LEU A 317 18.30 -17.24 -5.41
C LEU A 317 19.10 -17.88 -4.27
N GLU A 318 18.47 -18.74 -3.48
CA GLU A 318 19.15 -19.48 -2.39
C GLU A 318 20.28 -20.40 -2.91
N VAL A 319 20.14 -20.96 -4.11
CA VAL A 319 21.10 -21.90 -4.71
C VAL A 319 21.84 -21.33 -5.91
N LEU A 320 21.92 -20.00 -6.00
CA LEU A 320 22.46 -19.32 -7.16
C LEU A 320 23.92 -19.75 -7.44
N PRO A 321 24.26 -20.19 -8.67
CA PRO A 321 25.62 -20.61 -8.99
C PRO A 321 26.61 -19.43 -8.91
N VAL A 322 27.90 -19.77 -8.79
CA VAL A 322 28.98 -18.77 -8.75
C VAL A 322 28.91 -17.86 -9.99
N ALA A 323 29.11 -16.56 -9.77
CA ALA A 323 29.06 -15.56 -10.83
C ALA A 323 30.10 -15.87 -11.92
N PRO A 324 29.72 -15.80 -13.22
CA PRO A 324 30.66 -16.02 -14.31
C PRO A 324 31.72 -14.90 -14.36
N ARG A 325 32.78 -15.14 -15.13
CA ARG A 325 33.79 -14.10 -15.40
C ARG A 325 33.25 -13.07 -16.40
N LEU A 326 33.45 -11.79 -16.10
CA LEU A 326 33.12 -10.68 -17.00
C LEU A 326 34.32 -10.26 -17.86
N GLY A 327 34.05 -9.62 -19.00
CA GLY A 327 35.06 -8.97 -19.84
C GLY A 327 35.41 -7.58 -19.32
N ILE A 328 36.10 -7.51 -18.18
CA ILE A 328 36.56 -6.24 -17.60
C ILE A 328 38.04 -6.06 -17.93
N HIS A 329 38.40 -4.89 -18.42
CA HIS A 329 39.77 -4.55 -18.80
C HIS A 329 40.11 -3.12 -18.42
N GLN A 330 41.39 -2.82 -18.26
CA GLN A 330 41.84 -1.45 -18.08
C GLN A 330 41.90 -0.74 -19.45
N GLY A 331 41.16 0.36 -19.58
CA GLY A 331 41.10 1.21 -20.76
C GLY A 331 42.40 2.01 -21.00
N GLU A 332 42.47 2.71 -22.13
CA GLU A 332 43.67 3.49 -22.52
C GLU A 332 43.97 4.65 -21.55
N THR A 333 42.95 5.17 -20.88
CA THR A 333 42.98 6.24 -19.88
C THR A 333 43.34 5.73 -18.48
N GLY A 334 43.42 4.42 -18.28
CA GLY A 334 43.64 3.79 -16.97
C GLY A 334 42.37 3.50 -16.17
N SER A 335 41.18 3.86 -16.66
CA SER A 335 39.89 3.48 -16.07
C SER A 335 39.57 2.00 -16.32
N LEU A 336 38.70 1.43 -15.50
CA LEU A 336 38.18 0.08 -15.68
C LEU A 336 36.98 0.13 -16.60
N GLU A 337 36.95 -0.73 -17.62
CA GLU A 337 35.87 -0.81 -18.60
C GLU A 337 35.29 -2.23 -18.62
N TYR A 338 34.01 -2.35 -18.27
CA TYR A 338 33.20 -3.54 -18.50
C TYR A 338 32.64 -3.52 -19.93
N HIS A 339 32.85 -4.61 -20.68
CA HIS A 339 32.31 -4.82 -22.01
C HIS A 339 31.46 -6.09 -22.04
N ALA A 340 30.18 -5.95 -22.42
CA ALA A 340 29.29 -7.09 -22.56
C ALA A 340 29.77 -8.06 -23.65
N SER A 341 29.78 -9.36 -23.35
CA SER A 341 30.10 -10.40 -24.32
C SER A 341 28.88 -10.81 -25.16
N ALA A 342 29.13 -11.38 -26.34
CA ALA A 342 28.06 -11.93 -27.19
C ALA A 342 27.20 -13.00 -26.49
N ARG A 343 27.75 -13.70 -25.48
CA ARG A 343 26.97 -14.62 -24.64
C ARG A 343 25.97 -13.85 -23.79
N GLU A 344 26.42 -12.79 -23.12
CA GLU A 344 25.58 -11.94 -22.26
C GLU A 344 24.48 -11.25 -23.06
N ASP A 345 24.79 -10.78 -24.27
CA ASP A 345 23.81 -10.20 -25.19
C ASP A 345 22.75 -11.22 -25.61
N THR A 346 23.14 -12.47 -25.85
CA THR A 346 22.21 -13.56 -26.21
C THR A 346 21.28 -13.87 -25.04
N LEU A 347 21.82 -13.95 -23.82
CA LEU A 347 21.04 -14.19 -22.60
C LEU A 347 20.07 -13.04 -22.33
N PHE A 348 20.55 -11.79 -22.45
CA PHE A 348 19.73 -10.60 -22.27
C PHE A 348 18.61 -10.53 -23.31
N ALA A 349 18.89 -10.77 -24.59
CA ALA A 349 17.86 -10.75 -25.63
C ALA A 349 16.77 -11.82 -25.42
N ALA A 350 17.15 -13.00 -24.91
CA ALA A 350 16.20 -14.06 -24.58
C ALA A 350 15.29 -13.67 -23.40
N TRP A 351 15.86 -13.08 -22.35
CA TRP A 351 15.11 -12.56 -21.21
C TRP A 351 14.20 -11.39 -21.59
N HIS A 352 14.72 -10.42 -22.34
CA HIS A 352 13.99 -9.22 -22.76
C HIS A 352 12.80 -9.52 -23.69
N ALA A 353 12.80 -10.67 -24.38
CA ALA A 353 11.61 -11.15 -25.09
C ALA A 353 10.42 -11.41 -24.16
N GLN A 354 10.67 -11.70 -22.88
CA GLN A 354 9.66 -11.88 -21.83
C GLN A 354 9.50 -10.63 -20.95
N PHE A 355 10.61 -9.98 -20.61
CA PHE A 355 10.65 -8.77 -19.80
C PHE A 355 10.72 -7.53 -20.69
N GLN A 356 9.55 -6.94 -20.95
CA GLN A 356 9.39 -5.90 -21.97
C GLN A 356 9.62 -4.47 -21.46
N SER A 357 9.71 -4.26 -20.14
CA SER A 357 10.02 -2.95 -19.56
C SER A 357 11.50 -2.61 -19.78
N GLU A 358 11.77 -1.40 -20.24
CA GLU A 358 13.12 -0.88 -20.43
C GLU A 358 13.52 0.02 -19.26
N VAL A 359 14.79 -0.07 -18.87
CA VAL A 359 15.37 0.83 -17.86
C VAL A 359 15.48 2.22 -18.47
N LEU A 360 15.07 3.25 -17.72
CA LEU A 360 15.18 4.63 -18.17
C LEU A 360 16.65 5.00 -18.43
N GLY A 361 16.95 5.44 -19.65
CA GLY A 361 18.33 5.60 -20.15
C GLY A 361 19.18 6.55 -19.32
N ASP A 362 18.64 7.72 -19.00
CA ASP A 362 19.36 8.80 -18.30
C ASP A 362 19.13 8.79 -16.77
N ALA A 363 18.17 7.99 -16.28
CA ALA A 363 17.87 7.94 -14.85
C ALA A 363 18.65 6.80 -14.15
N PRO A 364 19.08 7.00 -12.90
CA PRO A 364 19.75 5.96 -12.12
C PRO A 364 18.79 4.85 -11.68
N MET A 365 17.48 5.09 -11.63
CA MET A 365 16.47 4.11 -11.22
C MET A 365 15.22 4.22 -12.09
N GLY A 366 14.43 3.15 -12.16
CA GLY A 366 13.11 3.15 -12.77
C GLY A 366 13.01 2.50 -14.15
N PHE A 367 11.77 2.31 -14.59
CA PHE A 367 11.39 1.72 -15.87
C PHE A 367 10.47 2.67 -16.64
N ASP A 368 10.40 2.50 -17.95
CA ASP A 368 9.46 3.20 -18.83
C ASP A 368 7.99 2.75 -18.65
N ASP A 369 7.79 1.48 -18.25
CA ASP A 369 6.50 0.87 -17.94
C ASP A 369 6.60 0.00 -16.67
N ASP A 370 5.46 -0.30 -16.05
CA ASP A 370 5.40 -1.12 -14.82
C ASP A 370 5.78 -2.59 -15.10
N PRO A 371 6.94 -3.07 -14.61
CA PRO A 371 7.39 -4.45 -14.86
C PRO A 371 6.50 -5.51 -14.21
N TRP A 372 5.62 -5.12 -13.27
CA TRP A 372 4.80 -6.05 -12.51
C TRP A 372 3.50 -6.48 -13.20
N GLN A 373 3.05 -5.76 -14.24
CA GLN A 373 1.83 -6.12 -14.98
C GLN A 373 1.86 -7.53 -15.59
N ARG A 374 3.06 -8.03 -15.94
CA ARG A 374 3.29 -9.36 -16.52
C ARG A 374 4.29 -10.20 -15.72
N ALA A 375 4.39 -9.95 -14.42
CA ALA A 375 5.35 -10.63 -13.56
C ALA A 375 5.19 -12.16 -13.55
N GLY A 376 3.96 -12.67 -13.62
CA GLY A 376 3.72 -14.11 -13.69
C GLY A 376 4.39 -14.77 -14.91
N ASP A 377 4.45 -14.07 -16.05
CA ASP A 377 5.06 -14.61 -17.27
C ASP A 377 6.60 -14.62 -17.15
N TRP A 378 7.20 -13.45 -16.89
CA TRP A 378 8.66 -13.32 -16.94
C TRP A 378 9.37 -13.96 -15.74
N LEU A 379 8.75 -14.00 -14.55
CA LEU A 379 9.33 -14.71 -13.39
C LEU A 379 9.37 -16.21 -13.63
N ASN A 380 8.31 -16.78 -14.20
CA ASN A 380 8.26 -18.21 -14.53
C ASN A 380 9.34 -18.58 -15.55
N GLU A 381 9.52 -17.77 -16.59
CA GLU A 381 10.55 -18.01 -17.60
C GLU A 381 11.96 -17.82 -17.03
N LEU A 382 12.19 -16.81 -16.19
CA LEU A 382 13.47 -16.63 -15.48
C LEU A 382 13.82 -17.85 -14.63
N CYS A 383 12.84 -18.40 -13.89
CA CYS A 383 13.04 -19.60 -13.07
C CYS A 383 13.31 -20.86 -13.90
N ARG A 384 12.80 -20.92 -15.15
CA ARG A 384 13.10 -22.01 -16.10
C ARG A 384 14.49 -21.88 -16.74
N HIS A 385 14.99 -20.65 -16.84
CA HIS A 385 16.26 -20.29 -17.47
C HIS A 385 17.18 -19.51 -16.51
N PRO A 386 17.63 -20.13 -15.41
CA PRO A 386 18.44 -19.46 -14.40
C PRO A 386 19.79 -18.94 -14.95
N GLU A 387 20.27 -19.49 -16.07
CA GLU A 387 21.44 -19.00 -16.79
C GLU A 387 21.31 -17.56 -17.28
N TRP A 388 20.10 -17.00 -17.37
CA TRP A 388 19.93 -15.58 -17.73
C TRP A 388 20.55 -14.63 -16.71
N LEU A 389 20.60 -15.03 -15.43
CA LEU A 389 21.24 -14.27 -14.34
C LEU A 389 22.78 -14.22 -14.46
N ASP A 390 23.37 -14.91 -15.43
CA ASP A 390 24.77 -14.73 -15.81
C ASP A 390 25.04 -13.40 -16.53
N SER A 391 24.00 -12.74 -17.05
CA SER A 391 24.12 -11.42 -17.69
C SER A 391 23.90 -10.29 -16.68
N PRO A 392 24.85 -9.36 -16.50
CA PRO A 392 24.68 -8.19 -15.64
C PRO A 392 23.45 -7.35 -15.97
N ARG A 393 23.04 -7.26 -17.23
CA ARG A 393 21.84 -6.52 -17.66
C ARG A 393 20.54 -7.18 -17.18
N VAL A 394 20.49 -8.51 -17.10
CA VAL A 394 19.35 -9.23 -16.52
C VAL A 394 19.33 -9.03 -15.01
N LEU A 395 20.50 -9.09 -14.34
CA LEU A 395 20.61 -8.83 -12.91
C LEU A 395 20.16 -7.41 -12.55
N GLN A 396 20.53 -6.41 -13.37
CA GLN A 396 20.09 -5.02 -13.24
C GLN A 396 18.56 -4.93 -13.28
N GLY A 397 17.94 -5.46 -14.34
CA GLY A 397 16.49 -5.41 -14.50
C GLY A 397 15.73 -6.11 -13.39
N LEU A 398 16.21 -7.29 -12.96
CA LEU A 398 15.62 -7.99 -11.81
C LEU A 398 15.77 -7.16 -10.53
N SER A 399 16.96 -6.64 -10.25
CA SER A 399 17.22 -5.88 -9.02
C SER A 399 16.35 -4.62 -8.95
N LEU A 400 16.24 -3.87 -10.05
CA LEU A 400 15.37 -2.69 -10.15
C LEU A 400 13.89 -3.05 -9.93
N ALA A 401 13.40 -4.13 -10.54
CA ALA A 401 12.02 -4.57 -10.39
C ALA A 401 11.72 -5.00 -8.94
N LEU A 402 12.65 -5.73 -8.30
CA LEU A 402 12.51 -6.13 -6.91
C LEU A 402 12.56 -4.92 -5.98
N THR A 403 13.48 -3.97 -6.20
CA THR A 403 13.59 -2.75 -5.40
C THR A 403 12.31 -1.92 -5.48
N SER A 404 11.70 -1.80 -6.67
CA SER A 404 10.47 -0.99 -6.83
C SER A 404 9.27 -1.53 -6.06
N ARG A 405 9.16 -2.85 -5.89
CA ARG A 405 8.01 -3.48 -5.20
C ARG A 405 8.29 -3.87 -3.76
N PHE A 406 9.50 -4.32 -3.46
CA PHE A 406 9.86 -4.91 -2.17
C PHE A 406 10.92 -4.13 -1.40
N GLY A 407 11.55 -3.11 -2.00
CA GLY A 407 12.62 -2.35 -1.36
C GLY A 407 12.17 -1.59 -0.10
N SER A 408 10.88 -1.32 0.03
CA SER A 408 10.32 -0.72 1.25
C SER A 408 10.16 -1.70 2.41
N LEU A 409 10.23 -3.02 2.15
CA LEU A 409 9.89 -4.09 3.08
C LEU A 409 11.16 -4.74 3.66
N PRO A 410 11.54 -4.43 4.91
CA PRO A 410 12.83 -4.85 5.48
C PRO A 410 13.04 -6.37 5.44
N TRP A 411 12.00 -7.14 5.73
CA TRP A 411 12.08 -8.60 5.81
C TRP A 411 12.31 -9.30 4.46
N MET A 412 12.16 -8.59 3.33
CA MET A 412 12.44 -9.15 2.02
C MET A 412 13.94 -9.13 1.67
N ALA A 413 14.72 -8.25 2.30
CA ALA A 413 16.16 -8.05 2.01
C ALA A 413 16.97 -9.36 2.04
N PRO A 414 16.87 -10.23 3.06
CA PRO A 414 17.71 -11.43 3.13
C PRO A 414 17.41 -12.46 2.04
N SER A 415 16.16 -12.57 1.60
CA SER A 415 15.73 -13.63 0.66
C SER A 415 15.81 -13.23 -0.81
N LEU A 416 15.65 -11.94 -1.11
CA LEU A 416 15.61 -11.43 -2.48
C LEU A 416 16.84 -10.63 -2.88
N PHE A 417 17.40 -9.83 -1.98
CA PHE A 417 18.42 -8.85 -2.33
C PHE A 417 19.84 -9.32 -1.97
N ALA A 418 20.02 -9.92 -0.79
CA ALA A 418 21.34 -10.39 -0.35
C ALA A 418 21.99 -11.39 -1.35
N PRO A 419 21.28 -12.39 -1.92
CA PRO A 419 21.89 -13.30 -2.90
C PRO A 419 22.31 -12.61 -4.21
N LEU A 420 21.60 -11.56 -4.61
CA LEU A 420 21.94 -10.75 -5.79
C LEU A 420 23.15 -9.86 -5.51
N ALA A 421 23.23 -9.28 -4.30
CA ALA A 421 24.38 -8.51 -3.84
C ALA A 421 25.65 -9.37 -3.78
N ASP A 422 25.57 -10.58 -3.22
CA ASP A 422 26.69 -11.54 -3.21
C ASP A 422 27.20 -11.85 -4.61
N ARG A 423 26.31 -11.87 -5.61
CA ARG A 423 26.70 -12.09 -7.01
C ARG A 423 27.37 -10.86 -7.60
N LEU A 424 26.80 -9.68 -7.39
CA LEU A 424 27.37 -8.41 -7.87
C LEU A 424 28.75 -8.17 -7.26
N GLU A 425 28.93 -8.40 -5.96
CA GLU A 425 30.21 -8.22 -5.29
C GLU A 425 31.32 -9.07 -5.92
N ARG A 426 31.02 -10.30 -6.33
CA ARG A 426 32.00 -11.14 -7.06
C ARG A 426 32.39 -10.55 -8.42
N TRP A 427 31.53 -9.76 -9.06
CA TRP A 427 31.88 -9.03 -10.28
C TRP A 427 32.69 -7.77 -9.97
N LEU A 428 32.37 -7.05 -8.90
CA LEU A 428 33.16 -5.92 -8.42
C LEU A 428 34.57 -6.35 -7.99
N GLU A 429 34.70 -7.49 -7.31
CA GLU A 429 35.99 -8.12 -6.98
C GLU A 429 36.81 -8.47 -8.23
N GLN A 430 36.15 -8.92 -9.31
CA GLN A 430 36.83 -9.16 -10.59
C GLN A 430 37.33 -7.85 -11.19
N ALA A 431 36.52 -6.78 -11.16
CA ALA A 431 36.94 -5.45 -11.64
C ALA A 431 38.20 -4.98 -10.91
N ARG A 432 38.19 -5.08 -9.57
CA ARG A 432 39.33 -4.70 -8.72
C ARG A 432 40.57 -5.55 -8.97
N ALA A 433 40.41 -6.80 -9.37
CA ALA A 433 41.53 -7.70 -9.67
C ALA A 433 42.25 -7.33 -10.98
N GLU A 434 41.60 -6.61 -11.89
CA GLU A 434 42.19 -6.17 -13.16
C GLU A 434 43.09 -4.94 -12.99
N GLY A 435 42.82 -4.07 -12.01
CA GLY A 435 43.69 -2.93 -11.68
C GLY A 435 43.10 -1.94 -10.67
N ASP A 436 43.88 -0.91 -10.33
CA ASP A 436 43.50 0.17 -9.40
C ASP A 436 42.78 1.35 -10.10
N GLY A 437 42.22 1.12 -11.30
CA GLY A 437 41.49 2.14 -12.06
C GLY A 437 40.09 2.40 -11.51
N SER A 438 39.53 3.58 -11.80
CA SER A 438 38.13 3.92 -11.47
C SER A 438 37.15 3.29 -12.48
N LEU A 439 36.02 2.80 -11.99
CA LEU A 439 34.88 2.28 -12.75
C LEU A 439 33.88 3.42 -12.98
N SER A 440 34.20 4.33 -13.90
CA SER A 440 33.38 5.51 -14.22
C SER A 440 32.05 5.12 -14.88
N TRP A 441 30.98 5.88 -14.60
CA TRP A 441 29.64 5.64 -15.15
C TRP A 441 29.57 5.71 -16.67
N ASP A 442 30.23 6.71 -17.28
CA ASP A 442 30.17 6.98 -18.72
C ASP A 442 31.07 6.05 -19.56
N ASP A 443 31.92 5.25 -18.91
CA ASP A 443 32.87 4.37 -19.57
C ASP A 443 32.23 3.02 -19.93
N ALA A 444 32.25 2.68 -21.23
CA ALA A 444 31.76 1.42 -21.79
C ALA A 444 30.37 1.02 -21.25
N ASP A 445 30.20 -0.19 -20.69
CA ASP A 445 28.94 -0.68 -20.12
C ASP A 445 28.90 -0.56 -18.58
N ASN A 446 29.80 0.19 -17.94
CA ASN A 446 29.95 0.25 -16.48
C ASN A 446 28.68 0.63 -15.73
N ALA A 447 27.88 1.54 -16.31
CA ALA A 447 26.58 1.93 -15.78
C ALA A 447 25.67 0.72 -15.46
N VAL A 448 25.84 -0.42 -16.14
CA VAL A 448 25.08 -1.64 -15.83
C VAL A 448 25.38 -2.15 -14.42
N LEU A 449 26.66 -2.26 -14.06
CA LEU A 449 27.09 -2.76 -12.76
C LEU A 449 26.79 -1.75 -11.65
N LEU A 450 27.08 -0.48 -11.88
CA LEU A 450 26.84 0.61 -10.94
C LEU A 450 25.35 0.77 -10.62
N ARG A 451 24.49 0.78 -11.64
CA ARG A 451 23.03 0.86 -11.45
C ARG A 451 22.47 -0.35 -10.71
N THR A 452 23.01 -1.55 -10.99
CA THR A 452 22.64 -2.76 -10.23
C THR A 452 23.02 -2.61 -8.76
N GLY A 453 24.22 -2.07 -8.50
CA GLY A 453 24.70 -1.74 -7.16
C GLY A 453 23.77 -0.80 -6.42
N LEU A 454 23.42 0.34 -7.04
CA LEU A 454 22.48 1.30 -6.45
C LEU A 454 21.12 0.65 -6.13
N ALA A 455 20.56 -0.12 -7.06
CA ALA A 455 19.28 -0.79 -6.85
C ALA A 455 19.31 -1.71 -5.63
N LEU A 456 20.39 -2.48 -5.45
CA LEU A 456 20.57 -3.39 -4.32
C LEU A 456 20.87 -2.65 -3.01
N VAL A 457 21.66 -1.56 -3.03
CA VAL A 457 21.90 -0.71 -1.87
C VAL A 457 20.57 -0.15 -1.35
N VAL A 458 19.75 0.41 -2.24
CA VAL A 458 18.42 0.94 -1.90
C VAL A 458 17.48 -0.17 -1.41
N GLY A 459 17.44 -1.31 -2.10
CA GLY A 459 16.59 -2.44 -1.72
C GLY A 459 16.95 -3.09 -0.37
N MET A 460 18.21 -2.95 0.06
CA MET A 460 18.68 -3.47 1.36
C MET A 460 18.72 -2.41 2.46
N GLU A 461 18.50 -1.12 2.17
CA GLU A 461 18.69 -0.03 3.13
C GLU A 461 17.91 -0.25 4.42
N ARG A 462 16.66 -0.73 4.36
CA ARG A 462 15.85 -0.93 5.57
C ARG A 462 16.06 -2.29 6.23
N GLY A 463 16.24 -3.33 5.42
CA GLY A 463 16.24 -4.73 5.87
C GLY A 463 17.61 -5.32 6.19
N ALA A 464 18.66 -4.76 5.61
CA ALA A 464 20.02 -5.24 5.77
C ALA A 464 21.00 -4.05 5.75
N ARG A 465 20.77 -3.05 6.60
CA ARG A 465 21.55 -1.79 6.69
C ARG A 465 23.06 -1.98 6.59
N GLN A 466 23.60 -2.86 7.42
CA GLN A 466 25.02 -3.19 7.44
C GLN A 466 25.52 -3.66 6.06
N ARG A 467 24.76 -4.55 5.41
CA ARG A 467 25.08 -5.11 4.09
C ARG A 467 24.92 -4.08 2.97
N SER A 468 23.88 -3.25 3.06
CA SER A 468 23.66 -2.10 2.18
C SER A 468 24.85 -1.15 2.23
N ARG A 469 25.34 -0.82 3.44
CA ARG A 469 26.54 0.00 3.62
C ARG A 469 27.78 -0.62 3.00
N GLU A 470 28.07 -1.88 3.33
CA GLU A 470 29.27 -2.57 2.86
C GLU A 470 29.32 -2.62 1.32
N LEU A 471 28.17 -2.83 0.68
CA LEU A 471 28.06 -2.76 -0.78
C LEU A 471 28.28 -1.33 -1.30
N ALA A 472 27.70 -0.31 -0.65
CA ALA A 472 27.90 1.09 -1.04
C ALA A 472 29.37 1.54 -0.88
N GLU A 473 30.03 1.17 0.21
CA GLU A 473 31.46 1.41 0.44
C GLU A 473 32.32 0.70 -0.62
N HIS A 474 31.96 -0.52 -1.03
CA HIS A 474 32.66 -1.23 -2.09
C HIS A 474 32.50 -0.53 -3.45
N LEU A 475 31.29 -0.07 -3.78
CA LEU A 475 31.04 0.71 -5.00
C LEU A 475 31.84 2.02 -5.01
N LEU A 476 31.82 2.78 -3.91
CA LEU A 476 32.61 4.01 -3.77
C LEU A 476 34.12 3.78 -3.85
N SER A 477 34.60 2.60 -3.47
CA SER A 477 36.02 2.26 -3.63
C SER A 477 36.44 2.02 -5.08
N LEU A 478 35.47 1.81 -5.97
CA LEU A 478 35.66 1.62 -7.41
C LEU A 478 35.26 2.86 -8.22
N ASP A 479 34.26 3.62 -7.78
CA ASP A 479 33.78 4.85 -8.43
C ASP A 479 34.21 6.09 -7.61
N ASP A 480 35.31 6.72 -8.04
CA ASP A 480 35.87 7.90 -7.38
C ASP A 480 35.01 9.17 -7.55
N GLN A 481 34.10 9.20 -8.52
CA GLN A 481 33.23 10.35 -8.79
C GLN A 481 31.95 10.33 -7.98
N ASP A 482 31.61 9.20 -7.33
CA ASP A 482 30.30 8.96 -6.72
C ASP A 482 29.16 9.32 -7.68
N SER A 483 29.21 8.72 -8.86
CA SER A 483 28.24 8.92 -9.95
C SER A 483 26.79 8.57 -9.51
N LEU A 484 26.64 7.90 -8.36
CA LEU A 484 25.39 7.40 -7.79
C LEU A 484 24.91 8.18 -6.55
N GLY A 485 25.70 9.12 -6.02
CA GLY A 485 25.37 9.86 -4.79
C GLY A 485 25.32 8.99 -3.51
N LEU A 486 26.06 7.88 -3.46
CA LEU A 486 26.11 6.94 -2.35
C LEU A 486 26.82 7.50 -1.11
N ARG A 487 27.65 8.55 -1.24
CA ARG A 487 28.39 9.10 -0.10
C ARG A 487 27.46 9.62 1.01
N GLU A 488 26.39 10.32 0.66
CA GLU A 488 25.43 10.81 1.65
C GLU A 488 24.71 9.68 2.38
N LEU A 489 24.41 8.59 1.67
CA LEU A 489 23.79 7.39 2.26
C LEU A 489 24.73 6.69 3.25
N VAL A 490 26.00 6.49 2.88
CA VAL A 490 27.00 5.90 3.79
C VAL A 490 27.20 6.77 5.02
N LEU A 491 27.29 8.10 4.83
CA LEU A 491 27.43 9.04 5.93
C LEU A 491 26.23 8.98 6.90
N ASP A 492 25.00 8.94 6.39
CA ASP A 492 23.81 8.76 7.21
C ASP A 492 23.91 7.46 8.03
N GLN A 493 24.19 6.34 7.38
CA GLN A 493 24.27 5.03 8.04
C GLN A 493 25.36 5.00 9.13
N LEU A 494 26.54 5.59 8.90
CA LEU A 494 27.58 5.74 9.92
C LEU A 494 27.10 6.53 11.14
N LEU A 495 26.41 7.66 10.91
CA LEU A 495 25.85 8.48 11.98
C LEU A 495 24.75 7.75 12.75
N ARG A 496 23.88 6.98 12.08
CA ARG A 496 22.84 6.18 12.75
C ARG A 496 23.42 5.10 13.66
N GLU A 497 24.54 4.51 13.27
CA GLU A 497 25.26 3.51 14.06
C GLU A 497 26.14 4.13 15.17
N GLY A 498 26.24 5.46 15.23
CA GLY A 498 27.10 6.16 16.19
C GLY A 498 28.59 6.05 15.87
N ARG A 499 28.95 5.72 14.63
CA ARG A 499 30.34 5.69 14.12
C ARG A 499 30.80 7.11 13.75
N ASP A 500 30.69 8.03 14.70
CA ASP A 500 30.85 9.48 14.46
C ASP A 500 32.27 9.86 13.98
N LEU A 501 33.32 9.11 14.38
CA LEU A 501 34.68 9.35 13.91
C LEU A 501 34.83 9.05 12.41
N GLU A 502 34.26 7.95 11.94
CA GLU A 502 34.36 7.54 10.53
C GLU A 502 33.50 8.43 9.64
N ALA A 503 32.32 8.81 10.13
CA ALA A 503 31.48 9.84 9.50
C ALA A 503 32.25 11.16 9.33
N LEU A 504 33.03 11.56 10.35
CA LEU A 504 33.84 12.77 10.30
C LEU A 504 35.00 12.65 9.30
N GLU A 505 35.78 11.57 9.37
CA GLU A 505 36.91 11.32 8.46
C GLU A 505 36.47 11.31 7.00
N MET A 506 35.35 10.63 6.70
CA MET A 506 34.75 10.63 5.38
C MET A 506 34.35 12.03 4.93
N SER A 507 33.60 12.76 5.78
CA SER A 507 33.14 14.11 5.43
C SER A 507 34.30 15.09 5.22
N GLU A 508 35.35 15.02 6.04
CA GLU A 508 36.54 15.87 5.91
C GLU A 508 37.36 15.54 4.67
N SER A 509 37.50 14.25 4.33
CA SER A 509 38.22 13.81 3.13
C SER A 509 37.54 14.33 1.85
N GLU A 510 36.21 14.24 1.78
CA GLU A 510 35.45 14.68 0.61
C GLU A 510 35.42 16.20 0.47
N LEU A 511 35.21 16.92 1.56
CA LEU A 511 35.22 18.40 1.55
C LEU A 511 36.61 18.98 1.28
N ALA A 512 37.67 18.18 1.41
CA ALA A 512 39.03 18.56 1.04
C ALA A 512 39.36 18.30 -0.44
N ASN A 513 38.47 17.64 -1.19
CA ASN A 513 38.67 17.34 -2.59
C ASN A 513 38.27 18.56 -3.45
N ASP A 514 39.26 19.18 -4.13
CA ASP A 514 39.10 20.44 -4.89
C ASP A 514 38.20 20.31 -6.14
N ASP A 515 37.81 19.09 -6.53
CA ASP A 515 37.03 18.82 -7.74
C ASP A 515 35.50 19.00 -7.57
N THR A 516 35.02 19.27 -6.35
CA THR A 516 33.57 19.45 -6.08
C THR A 516 33.23 20.93 -5.82
N ASP A 517 32.70 21.62 -6.82
CA ASP A 517 32.40 23.07 -6.74
C ASP A 517 31.38 23.42 -5.64
N GLU A 518 30.39 22.55 -5.36
CA GLU A 518 29.38 22.73 -4.31
C GLU A 518 29.05 21.39 -3.63
N PRO A 519 29.47 21.15 -2.37
CA PRO A 519 29.18 19.90 -1.68
C PRO A 519 27.71 19.83 -1.24
N PRO A 520 27.07 18.65 -1.26
CA PRO A 520 25.68 18.49 -0.85
C PRO A 520 25.50 18.80 0.64
N LEU A 521 24.32 19.34 0.99
CA LEU A 521 24.00 19.72 2.37
C LEU A 521 24.11 18.57 3.37
N GLY A 522 23.85 17.32 2.96
CA GLY A 522 23.95 16.16 3.85
C GLY A 522 25.38 15.91 4.34
N LEU A 523 26.39 16.08 3.50
CA LEU A 523 27.80 16.00 3.92
C LEU A 523 28.15 17.09 4.94
N LEU A 524 27.79 18.34 4.64
CA LEU A 524 28.07 19.48 5.51
C LEU A 524 27.41 19.30 6.89
N MET A 525 26.12 18.99 6.91
CA MET A 525 25.36 18.84 8.15
C MET A 525 25.69 17.53 8.89
N GLY A 526 26.06 16.47 8.18
CA GLY A 526 26.57 15.23 8.78
C GLY A 526 27.88 15.46 9.53
N ARG A 527 28.82 16.22 8.94
CA ARG A 527 30.05 16.67 9.62
C ARG A 527 29.74 17.46 10.90
N VAL A 528 28.77 18.38 10.86
CA VAL A 528 28.34 19.13 12.05
C VAL A 528 27.83 18.21 13.14
N LEU A 529 26.99 17.22 12.79
CA LEU A 529 26.45 16.28 13.76
C LEU A 529 27.54 15.40 14.37
N ALA A 530 28.46 14.89 13.56
CA ALA A 530 29.61 14.10 14.02
C ALA A 530 30.47 14.91 15.01
N LEU A 531 30.89 16.13 14.64
CA LEU A 531 31.68 17.01 15.51
C LEU A 531 30.95 17.34 16.83
N PHE A 532 29.64 17.57 16.76
CA PHE A 532 28.82 17.83 17.95
C PHE A 532 28.82 16.62 18.91
N ARG A 533 28.63 15.41 18.37
CA ARG A 533 28.60 14.15 19.16
C ARG A 533 29.97 13.78 19.72
N LEU A 534 31.04 14.10 19.00
CA LEU A 534 32.44 13.98 19.45
C LEU A 534 32.86 15.08 20.43
N GLU A 535 31.93 15.93 20.89
CA GLU A 535 32.16 17.05 21.81
C GLU A 535 33.15 18.12 21.32
N ARG A 536 33.44 18.17 20.01
CA ARG A 536 34.29 19.18 19.35
C ARG A 536 33.47 20.44 19.03
N ARG A 537 33.05 21.15 20.08
CA ARG A 537 32.05 22.25 20.00
C ARG A 537 32.47 23.41 19.09
N GLU A 538 33.71 23.87 19.20
CA GLU A 538 34.21 25.00 18.40
C GLU A 538 34.24 24.64 16.90
N ASP A 539 34.71 23.44 16.57
CA ASP A 539 34.74 22.94 15.19
C ASP A 539 33.32 22.73 14.64
N ALA A 540 32.40 22.20 15.46
CA ALA A 540 31.00 22.03 15.07
C ALA A 540 30.32 23.37 14.76
N GLU A 541 30.66 24.43 15.50
CA GLU A 541 30.15 25.79 15.22
C GLU A 541 30.70 26.33 13.90
N ALA A 542 31.99 26.16 13.63
CA ALA A 542 32.59 26.59 12.37
C ALA A 542 31.98 25.85 11.17
N ALA A 543 31.85 24.51 11.27
CA ALA A 543 31.22 23.70 10.24
C ALA A 543 29.73 24.06 10.03
N LEU A 544 29.02 24.44 11.10
CA LEU A 544 27.63 24.87 11.01
C LEU A 544 27.49 26.21 10.29
N ASP A 545 28.40 27.15 10.54
CA ASP A 545 28.40 28.45 9.86
C ASP A 545 28.64 28.27 8.34
N GLU A 546 29.45 27.28 7.94
CA GLU A 546 29.63 26.87 6.54
C GLU A 546 28.34 26.26 5.95
N ALA A 547 27.71 25.30 6.65
CA ALA A 547 26.46 24.69 6.21
C ALA A 547 25.32 25.71 6.04
N VAL A 548 25.24 26.69 6.94
CA VAL A 548 24.25 27.79 6.87
C VAL A 548 24.56 28.77 5.73
N SER A 549 25.84 28.94 5.39
CA SER A 549 26.25 29.78 4.26
C SER A 549 25.91 29.11 2.93
N HIS A 550 26.03 27.78 2.85
CA HIS A 550 25.57 26.99 1.72
C HIS A 550 24.03 26.98 1.61
N ASN A 551 23.32 26.64 2.68
CA ASN A 551 21.85 26.59 2.70
C ASN A 551 21.26 27.37 3.88
N ALA A 552 20.78 28.58 3.60
CA ALA A 552 20.20 29.46 4.62
C ALA A 552 18.86 28.95 5.21
N HIS A 553 18.21 27.96 4.58
CA HIS A 553 16.94 27.39 5.03
C HIS A 553 17.10 26.20 6.00
N ALA A 554 18.27 25.55 5.99
CA ALA A 554 18.56 24.32 6.72
C ALA A 554 18.13 24.35 8.19
N LEU A 555 18.62 25.32 8.97
CA LEU A 555 18.32 25.44 10.40
C LEU A 555 16.83 25.66 10.69
N GLY A 556 16.19 26.56 9.93
CA GLY A 556 14.79 26.93 10.17
C GLY A 556 13.83 25.77 9.87
N ILE A 557 14.13 24.98 8.84
CA ILE A 557 13.37 23.80 8.47
C ILE A 557 13.61 22.67 9.48
N LEU A 558 14.86 22.35 9.79
CA LEU A 558 15.25 21.27 10.69
C LEU A 558 14.69 21.46 12.11
N CYS A 559 14.74 22.68 12.65
CA CYS A 559 14.27 22.99 14.01
C CYS A 559 12.74 23.08 14.15
N SER A 560 11.99 23.22 13.05
CA SER A 560 10.54 23.36 13.09
C SER A 560 9.82 22.06 13.45
N GLU A 561 8.88 22.11 14.40
CA GLU A 561 8.02 20.97 14.76
C GLU A 561 7.00 20.63 13.68
N LYS A 562 6.44 21.65 12.99
CA LYS A 562 5.43 21.49 11.94
C LYS A 562 5.84 22.26 10.69
N ALA A 563 6.90 21.81 10.04
CA ALA A 563 7.27 22.36 8.74
C ALA A 563 6.32 21.82 7.66
N ARG A 564 5.84 22.71 6.79
CA ARG A 564 4.94 22.35 5.69
C ARG A 564 5.71 21.54 4.67
N THR A 565 5.14 20.41 4.25
CA THR A 565 5.62 19.60 3.13
C THR A 565 5.77 20.47 1.88
N THR A 566 6.95 20.43 1.27
CA THR A 566 7.08 20.84 -0.13
C THR A 566 6.57 19.66 -0.97
N PRO A 567 5.64 19.87 -1.92
CA PRO A 567 5.33 18.83 -2.89
C PRO A 567 6.58 18.59 -3.75
N MET A 568 7.31 17.51 -3.47
CA MET A 568 8.34 16.98 -4.36
C MET A 568 7.66 16.49 -5.63
N GLY A 569 8.23 16.81 -6.80
CA GLY A 569 8.02 15.99 -7.99
C GLY A 569 8.86 14.72 -7.84
N ASP A 570 8.35 13.58 -8.28
CA ASP A 570 8.94 12.26 -8.03
C ASP A 570 10.33 12.03 -8.67
N ASP A 571 10.87 12.97 -9.46
CA ASP A 571 12.03 12.70 -10.33
C ASP A 571 13.17 13.74 -10.36
N ASP A 572 13.07 14.90 -9.70
CA ASP A 572 14.15 15.91 -9.74
C ASP A 572 14.97 15.95 -8.44
N ALA A 573 16.29 15.76 -8.57
CA ALA A 573 17.24 16.04 -7.49
C ALA A 573 17.12 17.50 -7.04
N ALA A 574 17.09 17.76 -5.72
CA ALA A 574 16.94 19.13 -5.24
C ALA A 574 18.18 19.96 -5.60
N GLU A 575 17.96 21.18 -6.08
CA GLU A 575 19.07 22.09 -6.37
C GLU A 575 19.86 22.41 -5.08
N PRO A 576 21.22 22.39 -5.10
CA PRO A 576 22.05 22.76 -3.96
C PRO A 576 21.71 24.15 -3.40
N GLY A 577 21.69 24.29 -2.08
CA GLY A 577 21.32 25.51 -1.37
C GLY A 577 19.81 25.83 -1.37
N SER A 578 19.00 25.05 -2.06
CA SER A 578 17.56 25.30 -2.19
C SER A 578 16.78 24.98 -0.91
N ARG A 579 15.53 25.46 -0.85
CA ARG A 579 14.62 25.09 0.24
C ARG A 579 14.29 23.59 0.23
N ASP A 580 14.33 22.97 -0.94
CA ASP A 580 13.92 21.58 -1.15
C ASP A 580 15.02 20.62 -0.69
N GLU A 581 16.29 20.96 -0.91
CA GLU A 581 17.43 20.26 -0.34
C GLU A 581 17.38 20.27 1.20
N ALA A 582 17.08 21.43 1.81
CA ALA A 582 16.89 21.52 3.26
C ALA A 582 15.70 20.69 3.78
N TRP A 583 14.65 20.53 2.96
CA TRP A 583 13.50 19.67 3.29
C TRP A 583 13.86 18.18 3.18
N GLN A 584 14.59 17.78 2.14
CA GLN A 584 15.11 16.42 1.96
C GLN A 584 16.03 16.04 3.12
N TYR A 585 17.04 16.86 3.45
CA TYR A 585 17.92 16.61 4.59
C TYR A 585 17.15 16.47 5.91
N ARG A 586 16.17 17.34 6.15
CA ARG A 586 15.32 17.23 7.34
C ARG A 586 14.54 15.91 7.36
N THR A 587 14.02 15.47 6.22
CA THR A 587 13.23 14.24 6.15
C THR A 587 14.09 13.03 6.50
N LEU A 588 15.32 13.01 6.01
CA LEU A 588 16.28 11.93 6.27
C LEU A 588 16.86 11.94 7.69
N MET A 589 17.39 13.08 8.16
CA MET A 589 18.31 13.10 9.32
C MET A 589 17.74 13.64 10.63
N ARG A 590 16.52 14.21 10.63
CA ARG A 590 16.02 14.97 11.78
C ARG A 590 15.72 14.09 13.00
N ASP A 591 15.48 12.81 12.82
CA ASP A 591 15.41 11.81 13.87
C ASP A 591 16.76 11.67 14.60
N GLN A 592 17.88 11.65 13.87
CA GLN A 592 19.22 11.57 14.44
C GLN A 592 19.56 12.80 15.30
N TRP A 593 19.15 13.98 14.86
CA TRP A 593 19.24 15.21 15.67
C TRP A 593 18.35 15.15 16.92
N ARG A 594 17.16 14.54 16.84
CA ARG A 594 16.21 14.40 17.95
C ARG A 594 16.73 13.45 19.03
N VAL A 595 17.33 12.33 18.63
CA VAL A 595 17.89 11.32 19.54
C VAL A 595 19.17 11.83 20.21
N THR A 596 19.93 12.70 19.55
CA THR A 596 21.18 13.26 20.08
C THR A 596 20.90 14.28 21.21
N PRO A 597 21.33 14.03 22.45
CA PRO A 597 21.03 14.90 23.59
C PRO A 597 21.50 16.34 23.38
N GLY A 598 20.56 17.29 23.48
CA GLY A 598 20.84 18.73 23.40
C GLY A 598 21.14 19.28 22.01
N ALA A 599 21.17 18.45 20.95
CA ALA A 599 21.56 18.89 19.60
C ALA A 599 20.54 19.86 18.99
N LEU A 600 19.25 19.52 19.00
CA LEU A 600 18.18 20.42 18.53
C LEU A 600 18.08 21.71 19.37
N ALA A 601 18.36 21.65 20.68
CA ALA A 601 18.35 22.84 21.53
C ALA A 601 19.50 23.79 21.17
N TRP A 602 20.69 23.24 20.90
CA TRP A 602 21.83 23.99 20.41
C TRP A 602 21.56 24.62 19.04
N LEU A 603 21.04 23.87 18.06
CA LEU A 603 20.67 24.42 16.75
C LEU A 603 19.64 25.56 16.87
N ASN A 604 18.65 25.43 17.75
CA ASN A 604 17.67 26.49 18.02
C ASN A 604 18.32 27.75 18.62
N SER A 605 19.30 27.61 19.52
CA SER A 605 20.04 28.77 20.03
C SER A 605 20.81 29.50 18.92
N ARG A 606 21.46 28.75 18.02
CA ARG A 606 22.19 29.32 16.87
C ARG A 606 21.22 30.02 15.90
N LEU A 607 20.08 29.41 15.58
CA LEU A 607 19.04 30.04 14.76
C LEU A 607 18.55 31.37 15.35
N ALA A 608 18.37 31.44 16.67
CA ALA A 608 17.95 32.67 17.36
C ALA A 608 19.03 33.76 17.30
N GLU A 609 20.31 33.40 17.38
CA GLU A 609 21.43 34.34 17.24
C GLU A 609 21.56 34.89 15.83
N THR A 610 21.43 34.04 14.81
CA THR A 610 21.48 34.44 13.39
C THR A 610 20.31 35.36 13.03
N THR A 611 19.11 35.09 13.58
CA THR A 611 17.92 35.93 13.38
C THR A 611 18.03 37.29 14.08
N ARG A 612 18.82 37.41 15.16
CA ARG A 612 19.09 38.69 15.84
C ARG A 612 20.17 39.54 15.18
N ARG A 613 21.08 38.92 14.40
CA ARG A 613 22.17 39.60 13.69
C ARG A 613 21.74 40.15 12.32
N ARG A 614 20.67 39.61 11.72
CA ARG A 614 19.95 40.17 10.56
C ARG A 614 18.93 41.20 11.03
#